data_AF-A0A5P6P258-F1
#
_entry.id   AF-A0A5P6P258-F1
#
_cell.length_a   1.000
_cell.length_b   1.000
_cell.length_c   1.000
_cell.angle_alpha   90.00
_cell.angle_beta   90.00
_cell.angle_gamma   90.00
#
_symmetry.space_group_name_H-M   'P 1'
#
loop_
_entity.id
_entity.type
_entity.pdbx_description
1 polymer ?
#
loop_
_entity_poly.entity_id
_entity_poly.type
_entity_poly.pdbx_seq_one_letter_code
_entity_poly.pdbx_strand_id
1 'polypeptide(L)' 'MKKPIVIADEIEPRIVQRADIAPTAGFSLVVDGHFKTHYDDADAAQKAGAELLGRFPMLQVMIYDAATRTRSPLQ' A
#
# COMPACT_ATOMS: atom_id res chain seq x y z
N MET A 1 -41.42 -4.74 20.07
CA MET A 1 -40.55 -5.64 19.29
C MET A 1 -39.19 -4.98 19.13
N LYS A 2 -38.19 -5.38 19.93
CA LYS A 2 -36.83 -4.84 19.87
C LYS A 2 -36.12 -5.51 18.68
N LYS A 3 -35.77 -4.73 17.65
CA LYS A 3 -34.90 -5.20 16.58
C LYS A 3 -33.49 -5.41 17.14
N PRO A 4 -32.86 -6.58 16.97
CA PRO A 4 -31.49 -6.79 17.41
C PRO A 4 -30.58 -5.98 16.48
N ILE A 5 -29.82 -5.06 17.06
CA ILE A 5 -28.71 -4.40 16.39
C ILE A 5 -27.61 -5.44 16.29
N VAL A 6 -27.38 -5.91 15.07
CA VAL A 6 -26.23 -6.76 14.74
C VAL A 6 -25.00 -5.90 14.93
N ILE A 7 -24.26 -6.19 16.00
CA ILE A 7 -22.93 -5.65 16.24
C ILE A 7 -22.06 -6.37 15.22
N ALA A 8 -21.78 -5.68 14.12
CA ALA A 8 -20.85 -6.17 13.11
C ALA A 8 -19.47 -6.21 13.77
N ASP A 9 -19.07 -7.44 14.06
CA ASP A 9 -17.77 -7.94 14.43
C ASP A 9 -16.64 -7.12 13.76
N GLU A 10 -15.73 -6.67 14.61
CA GLU A 10 -14.37 -6.23 14.31
C GLU A 10 -14.13 -5.73 12.88
N ILE A 11 -14.47 -4.46 12.66
CA ILE A 11 -13.66 -3.66 11.75
C ILE A 11 -12.27 -3.67 12.40
N GLU A 12 -11.40 -4.60 12.01
CA GLU A 12 -9.96 -4.46 12.23
C GLU A 12 -9.66 -2.99 11.97
N PRO A 13 -8.96 -2.28 12.87
CA PRO A 13 -8.58 -0.91 12.60
C PRO A 13 -7.74 -0.99 11.34
N ARG A 14 -8.36 -0.79 10.19
CA ARG A 14 -7.68 -0.59 8.94
C ARG A 14 -6.90 0.65 9.27
N ILE A 15 -5.62 0.46 9.54
CA ILE A 15 -4.69 1.54 9.79
C ILE A 15 -4.69 2.22 8.44
N VAL A 16 -5.64 3.14 8.24
CA VAL A 16 -5.78 3.90 7.01
C VAL A 16 -4.62 4.86 7.11
N GLN A 17 -3.42 4.34 6.80
CA GLN A 17 -2.22 5.12 6.63
C GLN A 17 -2.62 6.13 5.57
N ARG A 18 -2.78 7.37 6.01
CA ARG A 18 -3.15 8.46 5.12
C ARG A 18 -2.13 8.46 3.98
N ALA A 19 -2.60 8.53 2.74
CA ALA A 19 -1.72 8.57 1.57
C ALA A 19 -0.72 9.74 1.62
N ASP A 20 -1.02 10.78 2.41
CA ASP A 20 -0.16 11.94 2.67
C ASP A 20 0.94 11.71 3.71
N ILE A 21 0.86 10.64 4.52
CA ILE A 21 1.81 10.37 5.59
C ILE A 21 2.75 9.27 5.10
N ALA A 22 4.02 9.63 4.95
CA ALA A 22 5.07 8.65 4.67
C ALA A 22 5.03 7.56 5.76
N PRO A 23 4.97 6.28 5.36
CA PRO A 23 4.95 5.19 6.33
C PRO A 23 6.15 5.31 7.26
N THR A 24 5.96 4.99 8.54
CA THR A 24 7.05 5.05 9.52
C THR A 24 7.96 3.82 9.45
N ALA A 25 7.46 2.72 8.89
CA ALA A 25 8.16 1.47 8.66
C ALA A 25 7.56 0.74 7.44
N GLY A 26 8.28 -0.23 6.88
CA GLY A 26 7.83 -1.05 5.75
C GLY A 26 8.07 -0.40 4.38
N PHE A 27 7.32 -0.89 3.40
CA PHE A 27 7.42 -0.52 1.99
C PHE A 27 6.09 0.03 1.49
N SER A 28 6.12 0.89 0.48
CA SER A 28 4.89 1.38 -0.16
C SER A 28 5.03 1.46 -1.65
N LEU A 29 3.99 1.03 -2.34
CA LEU A 29 3.91 1.17 -3.79
C LEU A 29 3.52 2.61 -4.13
N VAL A 30 4.39 3.24 -4.90
CA VAL A 30 4.20 4.56 -5.48
C VAL A 30 3.84 4.36 -6.95
N VAL A 31 2.68 4.85 -7.35
CA VAL A 31 2.20 4.76 -8.74
C VAL A 31 1.96 6.19 -9.22
N ASP A 32 2.67 6.59 -10.27
CA ASP A 32 2.63 7.96 -10.82
C ASP A 32 2.80 9.04 -9.73
N GLY A 33 3.76 8.81 -8.84
CA GLY A 33 4.09 9.72 -7.74
C GLY A 33 3.17 9.66 -6.51
N HIS A 34 2.14 8.80 -6.52
CA HIS A 34 1.19 8.68 -5.41
C HIS A 34 1.35 7.36 -4.64
N PHE A 35 1.39 7.45 -3.31
CA PHE A 35 1.35 6.26 -2.45
C PHE A 35 -0.02 5.57 -2.56
N LYS A 36 -0.02 4.28 -2.87
CA LYS A 36 -1.23 3.48 -3.08
C LYS A 36 -1.42 2.45 -1.99
N THR A 37 -0.45 1.55 -1.88
CA THR A 37 -0.53 0.38 -1.00
C THR A 37 0.73 0.30 -0.16
N HIS A 38 0.55 -0.01 1.12
CA HIS A 38 1.64 -0.28 2.05
C HIS A 38 1.81 -1.80 2.18
N TYR A 39 3.06 -2.23 2.32
CA TYR A 39 3.48 -3.61 2.52
C TYR A 39 4.50 -3.63 3.64
N ASP A 40 4.44 -4.61 4.53
CA ASP A 40 5.49 -4.79 5.54
C ASP A 40 6.79 -5.34 4.92
N ASP A 41 6.68 -6.04 3.80
CA ASP A 41 7.77 -6.78 3.16
C ASP A 41 8.16 -6.22 1.79
N ALA A 42 9.47 -6.17 1.51
CA ALA A 42 10.01 -5.63 0.27
C ALA A 42 9.60 -6.50 -0.94
N ASP A 43 9.63 -7.81 -0.74
CA ASP A 43 9.34 -8.80 -1.77
C ASP A 43 7.86 -8.74 -2.18
N ALA A 44 6.96 -8.53 -1.20
CA ALA A 44 5.54 -8.32 -1.43
C ALA A 44 5.28 -7.04 -2.25
N ALA A 45 5.97 -5.94 -1.92
CA ALA A 45 5.87 -4.69 -2.67
C ALA A 45 6.40 -4.83 -4.11
N GLN A 46 7.51 -5.55 -4.30
CA GLN A 46 8.08 -5.83 -5.62
C GLN A 46 7.15 -6.66 -6.47
N LYS A 47 6.65 -7.77 -5.94
CA LYS A 47 5.74 -8.67 -6.66
C LYS A 47 4.46 -7.95 -7.08
N ALA A 48 3.85 -7.17 -6.18
CA ALA A 48 2.66 -6.41 -6.50
C ALA A 48 2.92 -5.31 -7.54
N GLY A 49 4.08 -4.64 -7.45
CA GLY A 49 4.47 -3.64 -8.43
C GLY A 49 4.77 -4.22 -9.82
N ALA A 50 5.44 -5.39 -9.87
CA ALA A 50 5.68 -6.11 -11.12
C ALA A 50 4.38 -6.61 -11.77
N GLU A 51 3.44 -7.11 -10.97
CA GLU A 51 2.11 -7.49 -11.46
C GLU A 51 1.36 -6.27 -12.03
N LEU A 52 1.46 -5.12 -11.37
CA LEU A 52 0.82 -3.89 -11.82
C LEU A 52 1.46 -3.38 -13.12
N LEU A 53 2.79 -3.36 -13.22
CA LEU A 53 3.51 -2.95 -14.42
C LEU A 53 3.23 -3.89 -15.60
N GLY A 54 3.10 -5.19 -15.34
CA GLY A 54 2.71 -6.18 -16.34
C GLY A 54 1.30 -5.95 -16.91
N ARG A 55 0.36 -5.48 -16.08
CA ARG A 55 -1.00 -5.10 -16.53
C ARG A 55 -1.03 -3.73 -17.21
N PHE A 56 -0.22 -2.79 -16.73
CA PHE A 56 -0.22 -1.40 -17.16
C PHE A 56 1.23 -0.92 -17.38
N PRO A 57 1.85 -1.27 -18.51
CA PRO A 57 3.24 -0.91 -18.79
C PRO A 57 3.48 0.59 -18.95
N MET A 58 2.41 1.41 -19.02
CA MET A 58 2.48 2.87 -19.08
C MET A 58 2.66 3.54 -17.70
N LEU A 59 2.40 2.83 -16.60
CA LEU A 59 2.45 3.41 -15.26
C LEU A 59 3.89 3.50 -14.75
N GLN A 60 4.21 4.59 -14.06
CA GLN A 60 5.46 4.67 -13.31
C GLN A 60 5.28 4.04 -11.93
N VAL A 61 5.73 2.80 -11.80
CA VAL A 61 5.67 2.06 -10.54
C VAL A 61 7.02 2.14 -9.83
N MET A 62 7.01 2.63 -8.59
CA MET A 62 8.18 2.69 -7.72
C MET A 62 7.85 2.09 -6.35
N ILE A 63 8.86 1.60 -5.66
CA ILE A 63 8.75 1.15 -4.28
C ILE A 63 9.42 2.18 -3.41
N TYR A 64 8.67 2.71 -2.46
CA TYR A 64 9.19 3.52 -1.38
C TYR A 64 9.55 2.63 -0.20
N ASP A 65 10.81 2.67 0.19
CA ASP A 65 11.28 2.11 1.44
C ASP A 65 11.16 3.19 2.53
N ALA A 66 10.34 2.95 3.54
CA ALA A 66 10.15 3.88 4.65
C ALA A 66 11.37 3.94 5.59
N ALA A 67 12.13 2.85 5.72
CA ALA A 67 13.29 2.78 6.61
C ALA A 67 14.43 3.64 6.07
N THR A 68 14.69 3.57 4.77
CA THR A 68 15.73 4.39 4.11
C THR A 68 15.18 5.67 3.49
N ARG A 69 13.86 5.86 3.46
CA ARG A 69 13.14 6.94 2.77
C ARG A 69 13.49 7.05 1.29
N THR A 70 13.86 5.93 0.68
CA THR A 70 14.33 5.86 -0.71
C THR A 70 13.22 5.37 -1.62
N ARG A 71 13.18 5.87 -2.85
CA ARG A 71 12.28 5.40 -3.91
C ARG A 71 13.10 4.64 -4.93
N SER A 72 12.77 3.37 -5.14
CA SER A 72 13.40 2.53 -6.16
C SER A 72 12.40 2.24 -7.27
N PRO A 73 12.68 2.65 -8.52
CA PRO A 73 11.82 2.29 -9.65
C PRO A 73 11.85 0.78 -9.88
N LEU A 74 10.68 0.21 -10.16
CA LEU A 74 10.59 -1.14 -10.73
C LEU A 74 10.78 -1.01 -12.24
N GLN A 75 11.83 -1.65 -12.77
CA GLN A 75 12.09 -1.74 -14.20
C GLN A 75 11.45 -2.99 -14.81
#